data_AF-A0A3D9T0E0-F1
#
_entry.id   AF-A0A3D9T0E0-F1
#
_cell.length_a   1.000
_cell.length_b   1.000
_cell.length_c   1.000
_cell.angle_alpha   90.00
_cell.angle_beta   90.00
_cell.angle_gamma   90.00
#
_symmetry.space_group_name_H-M   'P 1'
#
loop_
_entity.id
_entity.type
_entity.pdbx_description
1 polymer ?
#
loop_
_entity_poly.entity_id
_entity_poly.type
_entity_poly.pdbx_seq_one_letter_code
_entity_poly.pdbx_strand_id
1 'polypeptide(L)'
;MRAVMARMGAALAAVTLAFAPSLTPAPAWGDVVRDRQRPILDRLDVPEAWKITRGRGVTVAVVDSGVDPRQADLRGSVTVGPNMLADVDRAGPPTRAHGTGMASLIAGHGHGPGGRSGVIGIAPQSRILALRVIAEPRDPGFAAYRRSEETKGAVAKGIRHAVDHGADVINLSLGSNRESDGERQAIAYAISKGVVVVSAVGNDGDERGRTDGEGFSPYSYPASYPGVIAVAASTPGHKRAPFSNRNYSVLLSAPGVGIPSAGPGGQYFLTEGTSDASALVSGIAALIRSRHPDMRPTLVRQALLASTRFGPTGRYDPSVGFGEVNAAAALRSAAGLAATPGGTDALSSRDRFGTTDLGPVKVIDRPFWTEPMAYAVIGLTVLGAGLAVLLTVVLFRRSRQGLFDGPLPVAGPVPAGPPPPLFFDPSAPPRPRLTAPTFERPDDSWPGAPTPPGHPAPVAAAAGPWPPAAPAMASAGEPPNGRPGPSAPRPPGAPPPSWHQPPRTPPGSPQERPHASQGSWPEAPDARPEFEAPDIPPGPQVSPPEGPPRSEGPETSPEGRRPSFEPPS
;
A
#
# COMPACT_ATOMS: atom_id res chain seq x y z
N MET A 1 -10.25 -61.24 71.57
CA MET A 1 -10.78 -60.84 70.24
C MET A 1 -9.71 -60.07 69.46
N ARG A 2 -9.21 -60.58 68.33
CA ARG A 2 -8.18 -59.92 67.47
C ARG A 2 -8.42 -60.11 65.95
N ALA A 3 -9.65 -60.42 65.53
CA ALA A 3 -9.93 -61.00 64.20
C ALA A 3 -11.02 -60.29 63.38
N VAL A 4 -11.29 -59.00 63.64
CA VAL A 4 -12.31 -58.21 62.90
C VAL A 4 -11.72 -56.93 62.28
N MET A 5 -10.81 -56.25 62.97
CA MET A 5 -10.10 -55.05 62.49
C MET A 5 -8.98 -55.38 61.47
N ALA A 6 -9.29 -56.16 60.43
CA ALA A 6 -8.30 -56.58 59.41
C ALA A 6 -8.86 -56.74 57.98
N ARG A 7 -10.15 -56.42 57.73
CA ARG A 7 -10.80 -56.61 56.41
C ARG A 7 -11.58 -55.41 55.86
N MET A 8 -11.22 -54.19 56.28
CA MET A 8 -11.75 -52.93 55.70
C MET A 8 -10.70 -52.08 54.96
N GLY A 9 -9.42 -52.48 54.95
CA GLY A 9 -8.34 -51.73 54.27
C GLY A 9 -8.15 -52.03 52.78
N ALA A 10 -8.72 -53.12 52.25
CA ALA A 10 -8.38 -53.66 50.92
C ALA A 10 -9.40 -53.36 49.81
N ALA A 11 -10.57 -52.82 50.14
CA ALA A 11 -11.66 -52.59 49.16
C ALA A 11 -11.69 -51.17 48.57
N LEU A 12 -11.01 -50.20 49.19
CA LEU A 12 -11.03 -48.79 48.74
C LEU A 12 -9.87 -48.40 47.81
N ALA A 13 -8.84 -49.24 47.69
CA ALA A 13 -7.67 -48.99 46.83
C ALA A 13 -7.85 -49.48 45.38
N ALA A 14 -8.87 -50.31 45.10
CA ALA A 14 -9.09 -50.93 43.79
C ALA A 14 -10.09 -50.17 42.89
N VAL A 15 -10.91 -49.27 43.46
CA VAL A 15 -11.95 -48.53 42.72
C VAL A 15 -11.46 -47.15 42.27
N THR A 16 -10.51 -46.55 42.98
CA THR A 16 -9.91 -45.25 42.62
C THR A 16 -9.06 -45.27 41.36
N LEU A 17 -8.61 -46.44 40.89
CA LEU A 17 -7.85 -46.59 39.64
C LEU A 17 -8.72 -46.66 38.38
N ALA A 18 -10.04 -46.87 38.51
CA ALA A 18 -10.97 -46.95 37.39
C ALA A 18 -11.55 -45.58 36.95
N PHE A 19 -11.32 -44.53 37.75
CA PHE A 19 -11.77 -43.16 37.49
C PHE A 19 -10.62 -42.13 37.56
N ALA A 20 -9.43 -42.54 37.12
CA ALA A 20 -8.53 -41.56 36.52
C ALA A 20 -9.27 -41.00 35.29
N PRO A 21 -9.63 -39.69 35.25
CA PRO A 21 -10.10 -39.13 34.00
C PRO A 21 -8.97 -39.27 33.00
N SER A 22 -9.23 -39.93 31.87
CA SER A 22 -8.32 -39.90 30.74
C SER A 22 -8.11 -38.44 30.38
N LEU A 23 -6.96 -37.88 30.79
CA LEU A 23 -6.46 -36.60 30.33
C LEU A 23 -6.04 -36.79 28.88
N THR A 24 -7.04 -36.96 28.01
CA THR A 24 -6.95 -36.47 26.64
C THR A 24 -6.43 -35.04 26.78
N PRO A 25 -5.24 -34.72 26.24
CA PRO A 25 -4.76 -33.35 26.30
C PRO A 25 -5.85 -32.52 25.63
N ALA A 26 -6.44 -31.57 26.37
CA ALA A 26 -7.39 -30.63 25.81
C ALA A 26 -6.77 -30.12 24.52
N PRO A 27 -7.45 -30.28 23.36
CA PRO A 27 -6.79 -30.17 22.07
C PRO A 27 -6.02 -28.87 22.06
N ALA A 28 -4.73 -28.91 21.74
CA ALA A 28 -3.93 -27.70 21.72
C ALA A 28 -4.57 -26.78 20.68
N TRP A 29 -5.30 -25.77 21.14
CA TRP A 29 -5.88 -24.75 20.29
C TRP A 29 -4.68 -23.99 19.72
N GLY A 30 -4.23 -24.45 18.55
CA GLY A 30 -3.20 -23.81 17.76
C GLY A 30 -3.57 -22.34 17.63
N ASP A 31 -2.56 -21.46 17.70
CA ASP A 31 -2.85 -20.04 17.61
C ASP A 31 -3.34 -19.75 16.18
N VAL A 32 -4.66 -19.65 16.05
CA VAL A 32 -5.36 -19.44 14.77
C VAL A 32 -4.85 -18.19 14.06
N VAL A 33 -4.27 -17.22 14.79
CA VAL A 33 -3.58 -16.07 14.21
C VAL A 33 -2.28 -16.52 13.53
N ARG A 34 -1.34 -17.13 14.27
CA ARG A 34 -0.06 -17.64 13.72
C ARG A 34 -0.25 -18.69 12.63
N ASP A 35 -1.21 -19.60 12.79
CA ASP A 35 -1.48 -20.67 11.83
C ASP A 35 -2.02 -20.12 10.51
N ARG A 36 -2.88 -19.08 10.55
CA ARG A 36 -3.30 -18.33 9.34
C ARG A 36 -2.18 -17.46 8.76
N GLN A 37 -1.26 -16.98 9.60
CA GLN A 37 -0.14 -16.14 9.15
C GLN A 37 0.95 -16.97 8.46
N ARG A 38 1.09 -18.24 8.84
CA ARG A 38 2.19 -19.12 8.44
C ARG A 38 2.40 -19.20 6.90
N PRO A 39 1.36 -19.36 6.05
CA PRO A 39 1.54 -19.38 4.59
C PRO A 39 2.13 -18.09 4.02
N ILE A 40 1.86 -16.93 4.62
CA ILE A 40 2.43 -15.64 4.18
C ILE A 40 3.92 -15.55 4.50
N LEU A 41 4.32 -16.04 5.68
CA LEU A 41 5.73 -16.10 6.11
C LEU A 41 6.53 -17.09 5.25
N ASP A 42 5.96 -18.26 4.94
CA ASP A 42 6.58 -19.26 4.08
C ASP A 42 6.70 -18.78 2.62
N ARG A 43 5.66 -18.12 2.07
CA ARG A 43 5.65 -17.54 0.72
C ARG A 43 6.75 -16.49 0.49
N LEU A 44 7.16 -15.79 1.55
CA LEU A 44 8.23 -14.79 1.55
C LEU A 44 9.61 -15.38 1.94
N ASP A 45 9.71 -16.69 2.15
CA ASP A 45 10.88 -17.43 2.69
C ASP A 45 11.43 -16.83 4.02
N VAL A 46 10.56 -16.27 4.85
CA VAL A 46 10.92 -15.60 6.12
C VAL A 46 11.58 -16.55 7.13
N PRO A 47 11.17 -17.83 7.27
CA PRO A 47 11.87 -18.77 8.14
C PRO A 47 13.35 -19.00 7.75
N GLU A 48 13.67 -18.91 6.46
CA GLU A 48 15.05 -19.01 5.97
C GLU A 48 15.83 -17.71 6.24
N ALA A 49 15.19 -16.55 6.02
CA ALA A 49 15.77 -15.26 6.38
C ALA A 49 16.11 -15.16 7.88
N TRP A 50 15.26 -15.72 8.74
CA TRP A 50 15.47 -15.79 10.20
C TRP A 50 16.63 -16.67 10.66
N LYS A 51 17.21 -17.52 9.79
CA LYS A 51 18.47 -18.22 10.08
C LYS A 51 19.68 -17.27 10.02
N ILE A 52 19.52 -16.11 9.37
CA ILE A 52 20.57 -15.09 9.19
C ILE A 52 20.37 -13.93 10.18
N THR A 53 19.17 -13.35 10.25
CA THR A 53 18.85 -12.28 11.21
C THR A 53 17.34 -12.13 11.43
N ARG A 54 16.96 -11.46 12.53
CA ARG A 54 15.58 -11.14 12.91
C ARG A 54 15.31 -9.64 13.07
N GLY A 55 16.18 -8.76 12.58
CA GLY A 55 15.97 -7.30 12.60
C GLY A 55 16.55 -6.58 13.82
N ARG A 56 17.36 -7.26 14.64
CA ARG A 56 17.96 -6.67 15.86
C ARG A 56 18.77 -5.43 15.55
N GLY A 57 18.61 -4.41 16.39
CA GLY A 57 19.36 -3.15 16.32
C GLY A 57 18.74 -2.09 15.40
N VAL A 58 17.70 -2.45 14.63
CA VAL A 58 17.07 -1.57 13.64
C VAL A 58 15.81 -0.90 14.21
N THR A 59 15.64 0.38 13.93
CA THR A 59 14.40 1.13 14.24
C THR A 59 13.61 1.38 12.96
N VAL A 60 12.38 0.88 12.90
CA VAL A 60 11.44 1.16 11.81
C VAL A 60 10.41 2.18 12.27
N ALA A 61 10.34 3.34 11.61
CA ALA A 61 9.28 4.30 11.87
C ALA A 61 8.00 3.90 11.13
N VAL A 62 6.89 3.86 11.86
CA VAL A 62 5.55 3.67 11.31
C VAL A 62 4.86 5.04 11.32
N VAL A 63 4.86 5.69 10.16
CA VAL A 63 4.35 7.04 9.94
C VAL A 63 2.92 6.89 9.38
N ASP A 64 1.95 6.81 10.29
CA ASP A 64 0.62 6.23 10.03
C ASP A 64 -0.46 6.86 10.95
N SER A 65 -1.50 6.13 11.35
CA SER A 65 -2.52 6.54 12.33
C SER A 65 -2.06 6.48 13.78
N GLY A 66 -0.82 6.04 14.02
CA GLY A 66 -0.26 5.71 15.33
C GLY A 66 -0.37 4.22 15.66
N VAL A 67 0.23 3.81 16.77
CA VAL A 67 0.31 2.40 17.21
C VAL A 67 -0.17 2.30 18.66
N ASP A 68 -0.85 1.20 19.02
CA ASP A 68 -1.09 0.83 20.42
C ASP A 68 0.17 0.14 21.02
N PRO A 69 0.95 0.82 21.89
CA PRO A 69 2.15 0.22 22.49
C PRO A 69 1.83 -0.85 23.55
N ARG A 70 0.54 -1.06 23.87
CA ARG A 70 0.07 -2.06 24.83
C ARG A 70 -0.32 -3.38 24.16
N GLN A 71 -0.48 -3.41 22.83
CA GLN A 71 -0.86 -4.62 22.11
C GLN A 71 0.18 -5.73 22.33
N ALA A 72 -0.29 -6.95 22.58
CA ALA A 72 0.48 -8.03 23.18
C ALA A 72 1.76 -8.38 22.40
N ASP A 73 1.69 -8.39 21.07
CA ASP A 73 2.80 -8.71 20.17
C ASP A 73 3.81 -7.56 19.96
N LEU A 74 3.51 -6.37 20.48
CA LEU A 74 4.30 -5.14 20.29
C LEU A 74 4.78 -4.52 21.61
N ARG A 75 4.35 -5.08 22.74
CA ARG A 75 4.56 -4.52 24.08
C ARG A 75 6.03 -4.62 24.50
N GLY A 76 6.76 -3.53 24.29
CA GLY A 76 8.19 -3.39 24.62
C GLY A 76 9.09 -3.11 23.41
N SER A 77 8.57 -3.28 22.17
CA SER A 77 9.27 -2.90 20.93
C SER A 77 8.88 -1.51 20.42
N VAL A 78 7.74 -0.96 20.84
CA VAL A 78 7.22 0.35 20.41
C VAL A 78 7.70 1.52 21.29
N THR A 79 8.36 2.49 20.67
CA THR A 79 8.52 3.87 21.16
C THR A 79 7.42 4.74 20.56
N VAL A 80 6.66 5.47 21.38
CA VAL A 80 5.62 6.39 20.90
C VAL A 80 6.23 7.78 20.69
N GLY A 81 6.22 8.26 19.45
CA GLY A 81 6.62 9.62 19.09
C GLY A 81 5.47 10.63 19.19
N PRO A 82 5.69 11.90 18.80
CA PRO A 82 4.68 12.94 18.82
C PRO A 82 3.50 12.63 17.89
N ASN A 83 2.33 13.17 18.27
CA ASN A 83 1.15 13.19 17.44
C ASN A 83 1.11 14.47 16.61
N MET A 84 1.31 14.37 15.30
CA MET A 84 1.26 15.52 14.38
C MET A 84 -0.19 16.03 14.14
N LEU A 85 -1.19 15.34 14.69
CA LEU A 85 -2.61 15.66 14.64
C LEU A 85 -3.21 16.10 15.99
N ALA A 86 -2.36 16.44 16.97
CA ALA A 86 -2.79 16.79 18.33
C ALA A 86 -3.88 17.89 18.38
N ASP A 87 -3.89 18.81 17.42
CA ASP A 87 -4.86 19.89 17.34
C ASP A 87 -6.28 19.43 16.92
N VAL A 88 -6.40 18.37 16.13
CA VAL A 88 -7.69 17.84 15.62
C VAL A 88 -8.18 16.62 16.42
N ASP A 89 -7.29 15.91 17.12
CA ASP A 89 -7.62 14.77 17.98
C ASP A 89 -8.24 15.15 19.34
N ARG A 90 -8.50 16.44 19.59
CA ARG A 90 -9.13 16.95 20.82
C ARG A 90 -10.50 16.33 21.13
N ALA A 91 -11.15 15.72 20.14
CA ALA A 91 -12.49 15.12 20.25
C ALA A 91 -12.52 13.71 20.88
N GLY A 92 -11.38 13.03 21.10
CA GLY A 92 -11.34 11.74 21.79
C GLY A 92 -10.12 10.88 21.44
N PRO A 93 -9.91 9.74 22.14
CA PRO A 93 -8.80 8.85 21.85
C PRO A 93 -8.94 8.23 20.45
N PRO A 94 -7.95 8.36 19.54
CA PRO A 94 -8.04 7.77 18.22
C PRO A 94 -7.87 6.24 18.25
N THR A 95 -8.43 5.56 17.24
CA THR A 95 -8.46 4.11 17.08
C THR A 95 -7.07 3.51 16.97
N ARG A 96 -6.19 4.11 16.15
CA ARG A 96 -4.82 3.60 15.83
C ARG A 96 -4.83 2.16 15.27
N ALA A 97 -5.92 1.72 14.65
CA ALA A 97 -6.07 0.34 14.23
C ALA A 97 -5.16 0.00 13.05
N HIS A 98 -5.09 0.88 12.05
CA HIS A 98 -4.29 0.68 10.85
C HIS A 98 -2.78 0.63 11.16
N GLY A 99 -2.24 1.64 11.84
CA GLY A 99 -0.82 1.69 12.20
C GLY A 99 -0.39 0.59 13.17
N THR A 100 -1.28 0.12 14.08
CA THR A 100 -1.00 -1.06 14.91
C THR A 100 -0.88 -2.33 14.06
N GLY A 101 -1.74 -2.48 13.05
CA GLY A 101 -1.63 -3.54 12.05
C GLY A 101 -0.27 -3.52 11.34
N MET A 102 0.11 -2.36 10.78
CA MET A 102 1.40 -2.18 10.10
C MET A 102 2.58 -2.52 11.00
N ALA A 103 2.60 -1.99 12.22
CA ALA A 103 3.64 -2.26 13.21
C ALA A 103 3.76 -3.76 13.54
N SER A 104 2.63 -4.48 13.62
CA SER A 104 2.62 -5.92 13.90
C SER A 104 3.23 -6.75 12.76
N LEU A 105 2.98 -6.38 11.50
CA LEU A 105 3.55 -7.04 10.32
C LEU A 105 5.05 -6.75 10.15
N ILE A 106 5.51 -5.59 10.63
CA ILE A 106 6.93 -5.21 10.64
C ILE A 106 7.68 -5.92 11.76
N ALA A 107 7.30 -5.69 13.02
CA ALA A 107 8.10 -6.08 14.20
C ALA A 107 7.27 -6.65 15.37
N GLY A 108 6.10 -7.25 15.09
CA GLY A 108 5.42 -8.09 16.08
C GLY A 108 6.33 -9.24 16.53
N HIS A 109 6.52 -9.43 17.83
CA HIS A 109 7.35 -10.51 18.38
C HIS A 109 6.52 -11.71 18.87
N GLY A 110 5.20 -11.65 18.70
CA GLY A 110 4.26 -12.57 19.32
C GLY A 110 4.18 -12.39 20.84
N HIS A 111 3.27 -13.14 21.47
CA HIS A 111 3.13 -13.21 22.91
C HIS A 111 2.95 -14.66 23.39
N GLY A 112 2.64 -14.84 24.67
CA GLY A 112 2.49 -16.15 25.30
C GLY A 112 3.82 -16.92 25.43
N PRO A 113 3.78 -18.20 25.82
CA PRO A 113 4.97 -19.03 26.00
C PRO A 113 5.84 -19.08 24.73
N GLY A 114 7.04 -18.50 24.81
CA GLY A 114 8.01 -18.46 23.71
C GLY A 114 7.63 -17.59 22.50
N GLY A 115 6.70 -16.63 22.62
CA GLY A 115 6.27 -15.76 21.51
C GLY A 115 5.48 -16.51 20.42
N ARG A 116 4.86 -17.63 20.79
CA ARG A 116 4.18 -18.55 19.86
C ARG A 116 2.72 -18.17 19.55
N SER A 117 2.15 -17.21 20.28
CA SER A 117 0.79 -16.69 20.05
C SER A 117 0.83 -15.31 19.39
N GLY A 118 -0.26 -14.91 18.72
CA GLY A 118 -0.40 -13.63 18.03
C GLY A 118 0.37 -13.53 16.72
N VAL A 119 0.49 -12.32 16.18
CA VAL A 119 1.24 -12.01 14.96
C VAL A 119 2.74 -11.98 15.23
N ILE A 120 3.53 -12.55 14.31
CA ILE A 120 4.98 -12.31 14.26
C ILE A 120 5.33 -11.53 12.99
N GLY A 121 5.87 -10.33 13.16
CA GLY A 121 6.32 -9.50 12.06
C GLY A 121 7.57 -10.07 11.40
N ILE A 122 7.87 -9.58 10.20
CA ILE A 122 9.02 -10.05 9.39
C ILE A 122 10.36 -9.82 10.11
N ALA A 123 10.47 -8.74 10.89
CA ALA A 123 11.65 -8.35 11.65
C ALA A 123 11.36 -8.28 13.17
N PRO A 124 11.11 -9.42 13.84
CA PRO A 124 10.57 -9.49 15.20
C PRO A 124 11.56 -9.11 16.31
N GLN A 125 12.75 -8.59 15.97
CA GLN A 125 13.72 -8.02 16.91
C GLN A 125 14.06 -6.56 16.60
N SER A 126 13.39 -5.94 15.62
CA SER A 126 13.42 -4.49 15.39
C SER A 126 12.60 -3.74 16.42
N ARG A 127 12.81 -2.43 16.51
CA ARG A 127 11.95 -1.49 17.25
C ARG A 127 11.04 -0.71 16.32
N ILE A 128 9.90 -0.27 16.85
CA ILE A 128 8.95 0.60 16.14
C ILE A 128 9.03 2.01 16.72
N LEU A 129 9.22 3.02 15.87
CA LEU A 129 8.96 4.42 16.21
C LEU A 129 7.58 4.79 15.67
N ALA A 130 6.59 4.84 16.55
CA ALA A 130 5.20 5.07 16.17
C ALA A 130 4.89 6.58 16.07
N LEU A 131 4.52 7.04 14.88
CA LEU A 131 4.24 8.45 14.59
C LEU A 131 2.85 8.59 13.98
N ARG A 132 2.00 9.40 14.60
CA ARG A 132 0.65 9.67 14.10
C ARG A 132 0.66 10.91 13.21
N VAL A 133 0.28 10.72 11.95
CA VAL A 133 0.21 11.77 10.91
C VAL A 133 -1.10 11.76 10.11
N ILE A 134 -1.87 10.68 10.17
CA ILE A 134 -3.21 10.55 9.55
C ILE A 134 -4.27 10.17 10.59
N ALA A 135 -5.52 10.56 10.35
CA ALA A 135 -6.67 10.08 11.11
C ALA A 135 -7.43 9.02 10.32
N GLU A 136 -7.95 7.99 11.01
CA GLU A 136 -8.79 6.95 10.43
C GLU A 136 -10.25 7.42 10.32
N PRO A 137 -11.08 6.88 9.39
CA PRO A 137 -12.49 7.29 9.23
C PRO A 137 -13.39 7.11 10.46
N ARG A 138 -12.93 6.38 11.49
CA ARG A 138 -13.61 6.15 12.78
C ARG A 138 -13.06 7.02 13.92
N ASP A 139 -12.00 7.80 13.69
CA ASP A 139 -11.47 8.72 14.69
C ASP A 139 -12.43 9.91 14.92
N PRO A 140 -12.73 10.32 16.16
CA PRO A 140 -13.55 11.50 16.44
C PRO A 140 -13.01 12.78 15.77
N GLY A 141 -11.69 12.88 15.62
CA GLY A 141 -11.02 14.00 14.93
C GLY A 141 -11.05 13.95 13.39
N PHE A 142 -11.51 12.85 12.75
CA PHE A 142 -11.38 12.64 11.31
C PHE A 142 -12.04 13.74 10.47
N ALA A 143 -13.23 14.18 10.87
CA ALA A 143 -13.95 15.25 10.18
C ALA A 143 -13.25 16.61 10.27
N ALA A 144 -12.43 16.85 11.31
CA ALA A 144 -11.62 18.05 11.46
C ALA A 144 -10.29 17.91 10.69
N TYR A 145 -9.61 16.76 10.81
CA TYR A 145 -8.44 16.38 10.00
C TYR A 145 -8.66 16.63 8.50
N ARG A 146 -9.78 16.13 7.94
CA ARG A 146 -10.13 16.32 6.52
C ARG A 146 -10.41 17.77 6.08
N ARG A 147 -10.45 18.73 7.00
CA ARG A 147 -10.74 20.16 6.75
C ARG A 147 -9.67 21.11 7.30
N SER A 148 -8.60 20.59 7.89
CA SER A 148 -7.56 21.37 8.56
C SER A 148 -6.40 21.65 7.60
N GLU A 149 -6.04 22.91 7.45
CA GLU A 149 -4.85 23.33 6.71
C GLU A 149 -3.56 22.97 7.49
N GLU A 150 -3.63 23.05 8.82
CA GLU A 150 -2.55 22.81 9.77
C GLU A 150 -2.01 21.36 9.68
N THR A 151 -2.90 20.41 9.37
CA THR A 151 -2.58 18.98 9.25
C THR A 151 -2.00 18.59 7.88
N LYS A 152 -2.05 19.44 6.85
CA LYS A 152 -1.45 19.15 5.52
C LYS A 152 0.05 18.88 5.59
N GLY A 153 0.74 19.47 6.56
CA GLY A 153 2.17 19.23 6.80
C GLY A 153 2.48 18.02 7.68
N ALA A 154 1.48 17.27 8.18
CA ALA A 154 1.68 16.24 9.21
C ALA A 154 2.60 15.10 8.75
N VAL A 155 2.39 14.58 7.53
CA VAL A 155 3.22 13.50 6.96
C VAL A 155 4.68 13.94 6.83
N ALA A 156 4.93 15.13 6.25
CA ALA A 156 6.26 15.70 6.11
C ALA A 156 6.97 15.94 7.47
N LYS A 157 6.24 16.45 8.47
CA LYS A 157 6.73 16.60 9.86
C LYS A 157 7.09 15.24 10.46
N GLY A 158 6.25 14.22 10.28
CA GLY A 158 6.48 12.85 10.76
C GLY A 158 7.71 12.20 10.12
N ILE A 159 7.88 12.31 8.80
CA ILE A 159 9.04 11.78 8.09
C ILE A 159 10.33 12.44 8.60
N ARG A 160 10.38 13.77 8.77
CA ARG A 160 11.56 14.45 9.33
C ARG A 160 11.85 13.97 10.75
N HIS A 161 10.86 13.98 11.63
CA HIS A 161 11.00 13.52 13.01
C HIS A 161 11.52 12.07 13.09
N ALA A 162 11.04 11.16 12.23
CA ALA A 162 11.52 9.78 12.17
C ALA A 162 13.03 9.69 11.89
N VAL A 163 13.52 10.45 10.92
CA VAL A 163 14.95 10.53 10.56
C VAL A 163 15.75 11.10 11.72
N ASP A 164 15.28 12.22 12.30
CA ASP A 164 15.96 12.94 13.37
C ASP A 164 16.02 12.13 14.69
N HIS A 165 15.17 11.11 14.84
CA HIS A 165 15.10 10.21 16.00
C HIS A 165 15.58 8.78 15.68
N GLY A 166 16.41 8.63 14.63
CA GLY A 166 17.20 7.42 14.40
C GLY A 166 16.45 6.25 13.75
N ALA A 167 15.43 6.51 12.91
CA ALA A 167 14.84 5.47 12.08
C ALA A 167 15.77 5.05 10.93
N ASP A 168 16.02 3.74 10.80
CA ASP A 168 16.72 3.12 9.66
C ASP A 168 15.80 2.96 8.43
N VAL A 169 14.53 2.71 8.71
CA VAL A 169 13.48 2.41 7.73
C VAL A 169 12.23 3.21 8.10
N ILE A 170 11.57 3.81 7.11
CA ILE A 170 10.28 4.49 7.26
C ILE A 170 9.24 3.75 6.43
N ASN A 171 8.16 3.31 7.07
CA ASN A 171 6.98 2.73 6.45
C ASN A 171 5.87 3.78 6.31
N LEU A 172 5.41 3.99 5.08
CA LEU A 172 4.32 4.92 4.72
C LEU A 172 3.17 4.14 4.08
N SER A 173 2.31 3.56 4.91
CA SER A 173 1.09 2.86 4.46
C SER A 173 -0.07 3.84 4.23
N LEU A 174 0.23 5.00 3.64
CA LEU A 174 -0.69 6.11 3.39
C LEU A 174 -0.50 6.64 1.97
N GLY A 175 -1.47 7.41 1.47
CA GLY A 175 -1.46 7.89 0.09
C GLY A 175 -2.34 9.11 -0.18
N SER A 176 -1.90 9.92 -1.14
CA SER A 176 -2.55 11.11 -1.69
C SER A 176 -2.42 11.09 -3.21
N ASN A 177 -3.48 11.42 -3.96
CA ASN A 177 -3.40 11.60 -5.41
C ASN A 177 -2.86 12.99 -5.82
N ARG A 178 -2.27 13.73 -4.87
CA ARG A 178 -1.63 15.04 -5.06
C ARG A 178 -0.24 15.03 -4.44
N GLU A 179 0.68 15.64 -5.16
CA GLU A 179 2.02 15.97 -4.70
C GLU A 179 2.01 17.10 -3.64
N SER A 180 3.06 17.12 -2.80
CA SER A 180 3.33 18.15 -1.79
C SER A 180 4.84 18.40 -1.70
N ASP A 181 5.29 19.63 -1.92
CA ASP A 181 6.71 20.01 -1.82
C ASP A 181 7.31 19.64 -0.46
N GLY A 182 6.54 19.83 0.62
CA GLY A 182 6.98 19.50 1.97
C GLY A 182 7.25 18.02 2.16
N GLU A 183 6.44 17.15 1.54
CA GLU A 183 6.68 15.70 1.53
C GLU A 183 7.86 15.33 0.63
N ARG A 184 7.93 15.85 -0.60
CA ARG A 184 9.05 15.63 -1.52
C ARG A 184 10.38 15.96 -0.86
N GLN A 185 10.45 17.10 -0.16
CA GLN A 185 11.63 17.52 0.59
C GLN A 185 11.92 16.63 1.81
N ALA A 186 10.89 16.15 2.53
CA ALA A 186 11.08 15.26 3.67
C ALA A 186 11.56 13.85 3.24
N ILE A 187 11.09 13.35 2.10
CA ILE A 187 11.54 12.10 1.46
C ILE A 187 13.00 12.23 1.00
N ALA A 188 13.33 13.32 0.31
CA ALA A 188 14.71 13.61 -0.08
C ALA A 188 15.65 13.75 1.13
N TYR A 189 15.16 14.36 2.22
CA TYR A 189 15.88 14.45 3.49
C TYR A 189 16.16 13.05 4.09
N ALA A 190 15.14 12.20 4.20
CA ALA A 190 15.30 10.83 4.71
C ALA A 190 16.33 10.02 3.90
N ILE A 191 16.21 10.04 2.57
CA ILE A 191 17.12 9.31 1.68
C ILE A 191 18.54 9.87 1.76
N SER A 192 18.72 11.19 1.88
CA SER A 192 20.05 11.81 2.03
C SER A 192 20.71 11.49 3.38
N LYS A 193 19.92 11.26 4.43
CA LYS A 193 20.36 10.76 5.74
C LYS A 193 20.56 9.24 5.80
N GLY A 194 20.44 8.54 4.68
CA GLY A 194 20.68 7.09 4.60
C GLY A 194 19.54 6.23 5.11
N VAL A 195 18.32 6.78 5.25
CA VAL A 195 17.12 6.07 5.70
C VAL A 195 16.39 5.42 4.52
N VAL A 196 15.97 4.17 4.68
CA VAL A 196 15.21 3.44 3.65
C VAL A 196 13.74 3.85 3.73
N VAL A 197 13.13 4.30 2.62
CA VAL A 197 11.71 4.69 2.62
C VAL A 197 10.89 3.72 1.78
N VAL A 198 9.84 3.16 2.37
CA VAL A 198 8.92 2.19 1.76
C VAL A 198 7.50 2.73 1.84
N SER A 199 6.72 2.62 0.77
CA SER A 199 5.38 3.21 0.69
C SER A 199 4.39 2.33 -0.08
N ALA A 200 3.14 2.33 0.37
CA ALA A 200 2.01 1.73 -0.32
C ALA A 200 1.64 2.50 -1.61
N VAL A 201 1.41 1.82 -2.73
CA VAL A 201 1.08 2.50 -4.01
C VAL A 201 -0.35 3.03 -4.13
N GLY A 202 -1.24 2.73 -3.17
CA GLY A 202 -2.64 3.15 -3.19
C GLY A 202 -3.61 2.01 -3.48
N ASN A 203 -4.87 2.21 -3.11
CA ASN A 203 -5.94 1.20 -3.12
C ASN A 203 -7.15 1.57 -4.02
N ASP A 204 -6.98 2.50 -4.97
CA ASP A 204 -7.98 2.87 -5.97
C ASP A 204 -8.12 1.80 -7.07
N GLY A 205 -7.02 1.13 -7.45
CA GLY A 205 -7.00 -0.08 -8.27
C GLY A 205 -7.90 -0.05 -9.50
N ASP A 206 -8.81 -1.01 -9.56
CA ASP A 206 -9.83 -1.23 -10.59
C ASP A 206 -11.18 -0.53 -10.28
N GLU A 207 -11.22 0.44 -9.34
CA GLU A 207 -12.46 1.17 -8.99
C GLU A 207 -13.00 1.96 -10.20
N ARG A 208 -14.28 1.74 -10.53
CA ARG A 208 -14.92 2.30 -11.72
C ARG A 208 -14.88 3.83 -11.74
N GLY A 209 -14.12 4.38 -12.68
CA GLY A 209 -13.95 5.83 -12.85
C GLY A 209 -12.77 6.42 -12.08
N ARG A 210 -11.91 5.59 -11.47
CA ARG A 210 -10.61 5.99 -10.95
C ARG A 210 -9.47 5.72 -11.93
N THR A 211 -9.61 4.73 -12.81
CA THR A 211 -8.63 4.45 -13.86
C THR A 211 -8.81 5.32 -15.10
N ASP A 212 -7.73 5.51 -15.85
CA ASP A 212 -7.81 6.02 -17.23
C ASP A 212 -8.31 4.96 -18.23
N GLY A 213 -8.30 5.32 -19.52
CA GLY A 213 -8.74 4.45 -20.62
C GLY A 213 -7.82 3.25 -20.91
N GLU A 214 -6.62 3.20 -20.35
CA GLU A 214 -5.70 2.07 -20.43
C GLU A 214 -5.71 1.20 -19.15
N GLY A 215 -6.54 1.56 -18.16
CA GLY A 215 -6.67 0.85 -16.89
C GLY A 215 -5.54 1.17 -15.90
N PHE A 216 -4.94 2.36 -15.97
CA PHE A 216 -3.95 2.83 -14.99
C PHE A 216 -4.65 3.61 -13.87
N SER A 217 -4.29 3.30 -12.62
CA SER A 217 -4.77 3.97 -11.41
C SER A 217 -3.89 5.20 -11.10
N PRO A 218 -4.42 6.26 -10.45
CA PRO A 218 -3.66 7.48 -10.19
C PRO A 218 -2.38 7.24 -9.38
N TYR A 219 -1.38 8.07 -9.63
CA TYR A 219 -0.15 8.10 -8.84
C TYR A 219 -0.45 8.47 -7.39
N SER A 220 0.04 7.64 -6.46
CA SER A 220 -0.03 7.90 -5.02
C SER A 220 1.28 8.50 -4.54
N TYR A 221 1.19 9.60 -3.81
CA TYR A 221 2.28 10.20 -3.04
C TYR A 221 2.10 9.81 -1.57
N PRO A 222 3.15 9.35 -0.85
CA PRO A 222 4.56 9.51 -1.20
C PRO A 222 5.21 8.42 -2.07
N ALA A 223 4.51 7.34 -2.42
CA ALA A 223 5.10 6.23 -3.20
C ALA A 223 5.71 6.65 -4.55
N SER A 224 5.16 7.66 -5.20
CA SER A 224 5.62 8.16 -6.51
C SER A 224 6.82 9.11 -6.45
N TYR A 225 7.37 9.41 -5.26
CA TYR A 225 8.58 10.24 -5.16
C TYR A 225 9.86 9.43 -5.49
N PRO A 226 10.86 10.04 -6.19
CA PRO A 226 12.10 9.37 -6.54
C PRO A 226 12.84 8.77 -5.33
N GLY A 227 13.27 7.51 -5.49
CA GLY A 227 14.05 6.78 -4.49
C GLY A 227 13.21 6.03 -3.43
N VAL A 228 11.90 6.26 -3.35
CA VAL A 228 10.98 5.48 -2.52
C VAL A 228 10.85 4.05 -3.06
N ILE A 229 10.67 3.08 -2.16
CA ILE A 229 10.34 1.70 -2.48
C ILE A 229 8.81 1.58 -2.49
N ALA A 230 8.23 1.76 -3.67
CA ALA A 230 6.79 1.71 -3.92
C ALA A 230 6.28 0.26 -4.07
N VAL A 231 5.34 -0.14 -3.21
CA VAL A 231 4.92 -1.55 -3.07
C VAL A 231 3.46 -1.77 -3.47
N ALA A 232 3.23 -2.65 -4.45
CA ALA A 232 1.91 -3.16 -4.83
C ALA A 232 1.50 -4.40 -4.02
N ALA A 233 0.19 -4.63 -3.90
CA ALA A 233 -0.37 -5.79 -3.23
C ALA A 233 -0.63 -6.93 -4.22
N SER A 234 -0.25 -8.16 -3.83
CA SER A 234 -0.55 -9.38 -4.57
C SER A 234 -1.61 -10.25 -3.87
N THR A 235 -2.38 -10.97 -4.68
CA THR A 235 -3.31 -12.03 -4.26
C THR A 235 -2.56 -13.30 -3.84
N PRO A 236 -3.24 -14.32 -3.27
CA PRO A 236 -2.66 -15.66 -3.07
C PRO A 236 -2.03 -16.29 -4.33
N GLY A 237 -2.51 -15.94 -5.53
CA GLY A 237 -2.00 -16.46 -6.82
C GLY A 237 -0.88 -15.63 -7.47
N HIS A 238 -0.16 -14.82 -6.70
CA HIS A 238 0.95 -13.95 -7.17
C HIS A 238 0.56 -12.97 -8.31
N LYS A 239 -0.72 -12.59 -8.43
CA LYS A 239 -1.20 -11.54 -9.34
C LYS A 239 -1.52 -10.26 -8.58
N ARG A 240 -1.59 -9.11 -9.25
CA ARG A 240 -2.07 -7.84 -8.66
C ARG A 240 -3.42 -8.05 -7.97
N ALA A 241 -3.57 -7.55 -6.75
CA ALA A 241 -4.87 -7.49 -6.09
C ALA A 241 -5.75 -6.42 -6.77
N PRO A 242 -7.07 -6.63 -7.00
CA PRO A 242 -7.90 -5.70 -7.77
C PRO A 242 -7.93 -4.25 -7.23
N PHE A 243 -7.75 -4.05 -5.93
CA PHE A 243 -7.63 -2.71 -5.34
C PHE A 243 -6.24 -2.07 -5.52
N SER A 244 -5.18 -2.84 -5.80
CA SER A 244 -3.81 -2.29 -5.84
C SER A 244 -3.63 -1.38 -7.05
N ASN A 245 -3.20 -0.13 -6.83
CA ASN A 245 -2.96 0.82 -7.93
C ASN A 245 -1.97 0.24 -8.95
N ARG A 246 -2.33 0.34 -10.24
CA ARG A 246 -1.47 -0.02 -11.39
C ARG A 246 -0.94 1.25 -12.02
N ASN A 247 0.35 1.54 -11.85
CA ASN A 247 1.06 2.62 -12.57
C ASN A 247 2.58 2.47 -12.50
N TYR A 248 3.29 3.35 -13.22
CA TYR A 248 4.75 3.31 -13.34
C TYR A 248 5.53 3.70 -12.08
N SER A 249 4.86 4.02 -10.96
CA SER A 249 5.55 4.12 -9.65
C SER A 249 5.84 2.75 -9.04
N VAL A 250 5.01 1.72 -9.33
CA VAL A 250 5.08 0.40 -8.69
C VAL A 250 6.46 -0.21 -8.93
N LEU A 251 7.23 -0.44 -7.86
CA LEU A 251 8.60 -0.94 -7.96
C LEU A 251 8.66 -2.47 -7.82
N LEU A 252 7.93 -3.01 -6.85
CA LEU A 252 7.80 -4.43 -6.59
C LEU A 252 6.46 -4.71 -5.89
N SER A 253 6.14 -5.98 -5.66
CA SER A 253 4.95 -6.37 -4.90
C SER A 253 5.28 -7.21 -3.66
N ALA A 254 4.29 -7.33 -2.78
CA ALA A 254 4.28 -8.29 -1.69
C ALA A 254 2.84 -8.76 -1.41
N PRO A 255 2.62 -9.87 -0.67
CA PRO A 255 1.29 -10.33 -0.30
C PRO A 255 0.50 -9.22 0.40
N GLY A 256 -0.71 -8.93 -0.08
CA GLY A 256 -1.55 -7.88 0.49
C GLY A 256 -3.02 -8.22 0.56
N VAL A 257 -3.38 -9.51 0.48
CA VAL A 257 -4.76 -10.01 0.55
C VAL A 257 -4.83 -11.14 1.56
N GLY A 258 -5.73 -11.06 2.53
CA GLY A 258 -5.92 -12.11 3.54
C GLY A 258 -4.78 -12.16 4.56
N ILE A 259 -4.28 -11.01 4.99
CA ILE A 259 -3.10 -10.90 5.87
C ILE A 259 -3.54 -10.84 7.34
N PRO A 260 -3.10 -11.75 8.22
CA PRO A 260 -3.40 -11.66 9.65
C PRO A 260 -2.57 -10.56 10.32
N SER A 261 -3.23 -9.53 10.84
CA SER A 261 -2.61 -8.36 11.47
C SER A 261 -3.20 -8.11 12.86
N ALA A 262 -2.39 -7.52 13.76
CA ALA A 262 -2.76 -7.30 15.15
C ALA A 262 -3.40 -5.91 15.35
N GLY A 263 -4.53 -5.86 16.06
CA GLY A 263 -5.28 -4.65 16.35
C GLY A 263 -5.05 -4.08 17.76
N PRO A 264 -5.53 -2.86 18.04
CA PRO A 264 -5.53 -2.28 19.39
C PRO A 264 -6.30 -3.14 20.39
N GLY A 265 -5.88 -3.11 21.66
CA GLY A 265 -6.63 -3.74 22.75
C GLY A 265 -6.77 -5.28 22.66
N GLY A 266 -5.80 -5.99 22.07
CA GLY A 266 -5.81 -7.46 22.01
C GLY A 266 -6.52 -8.07 20.80
N GLN A 267 -7.03 -7.26 19.87
CA GLN A 267 -7.78 -7.74 18.71
C GLN A 267 -6.86 -8.24 17.59
N TYR A 268 -7.42 -9.03 16.66
CA TYR A 268 -6.75 -9.53 15.47
C TYR A 268 -7.71 -9.46 14.28
N PHE A 269 -7.19 -9.08 13.13
CA PHE A 269 -7.96 -8.90 11.91
C PHE A 269 -7.35 -9.70 10.77
N LEU A 270 -8.17 -9.96 9.75
CA LEU A 270 -7.71 -10.39 8.43
C LEU A 270 -7.85 -9.17 7.53
N THR A 271 -6.73 -8.58 7.12
CA THR A 271 -6.68 -7.33 6.36
C THR A 271 -6.31 -7.56 4.90
N GLU A 272 -6.56 -6.54 4.09
CA GLU A 272 -6.07 -6.43 2.73
C GLU A 272 -5.76 -4.97 2.39
N GLY A 273 -4.76 -4.76 1.54
CA GLY A 273 -4.31 -3.44 1.11
C GLY A 273 -2.85 -3.40 0.67
N THR A 274 -2.49 -2.39 -0.11
CA THR A 274 -1.07 -2.06 -0.38
C THR A 274 -0.32 -1.64 0.88
N SER A 275 -1.05 -1.20 1.91
CA SER A 275 -0.61 -1.01 3.29
C SER A 275 0.10 -2.24 3.86
N ASP A 276 -0.56 -3.41 3.87
CA ASP A 276 0.01 -4.65 4.42
C ASP A 276 1.26 -5.06 3.64
N ALA A 277 1.21 -4.96 2.31
CA ALA A 277 2.34 -5.28 1.43
C ALA A 277 3.58 -4.40 1.73
N SER A 278 3.39 -3.08 1.90
CA SER A 278 4.48 -2.17 2.27
C SER A 278 5.04 -2.43 3.67
N ALA A 279 4.20 -2.81 4.63
CA ALA A 279 4.65 -3.21 5.97
C ALA A 279 5.52 -4.47 5.94
N LEU A 280 5.16 -5.48 5.15
CA LEU A 280 5.98 -6.68 4.96
C LEU A 280 7.34 -6.35 4.31
N VAL A 281 7.37 -5.49 3.28
CA VAL A 281 8.62 -5.02 2.64
C VAL A 281 9.49 -4.21 3.60
N SER A 282 8.89 -3.33 4.41
CA SER A 282 9.60 -2.57 5.46
C SER A 282 10.29 -3.48 6.46
N GLY A 283 9.65 -4.60 6.83
CA GLY A 283 10.27 -5.64 7.63
C GLY A 283 11.45 -6.33 6.92
N ILE A 284 11.37 -6.64 5.62
CA ILE A 284 12.52 -7.20 4.88
C ILE A 284 13.67 -6.19 4.80
N ALA A 285 13.38 -4.91 4.57
CA ALA A 285 14.37 -3.83 4.61
C ALA A 285 15.06 -3.76 6.00
N ALA A 286 14.30 -3.96 7.08
CA ALA A 286 14.85 -4.01 8.44
C ALA A 286 15.70 -5.27 8.70
N LEU A 287 15.39 -6.42 8.09
CA LEU A 287 16.31 -7.57 8.10
C LEU A 287 17.63 -7.24 7.40
N ILE A 288 17.59 -6.59 6.23
CA ILE A 288 18.80 -6.18 5.50
C ILE A 288 19.65 -5.22 6.34
N ARG A 289 19.06 -4.16 6.89
CA ARG A 289 19.74 -3.18 7.75
C ARG A 289 20.32 -3.82 9.02
N SER A 290 19.65 -4.80 9.59
CA SER A 290 20.16 -5.53 10.77
C SER A 290 21.41 -6.35 10.47
N ARG A 291 21.59 -6.81 9.22
CA ARG A 291 22.81 -7.52 8.79
C ARG A 291 23.87 -6.60 8.19
N HIS A 292 23.47 -5.45 7.66
CA HIS A 292 24.32 -4.46 7.00
C HIS A 292 23.87 -3.03 7.38
N PRO A 293 24.23 -2.52 8.58
CA PRO A 293 23.70 -1.25 9.09
C PRO A 293 24.07 -0.06 8.21
N ASP A 294 25.31 -0.01 7.72
CA ASP A 294 25.83 1.07 6.87
C ASP A 294 25.35 0.98 5.41
N MET A 295 24.46 0.03 5.07
CA MET A 295 23.98 -0.15 3.70
C MET A 295 23.10 1.02 3.28
N ARG A 296 23.58 1.75 2.25
CA ARG A 296 22.88 2.87 1.62
C ARG A 296 21.50 2.44 1.09
N PRO A 297 20.45 3.26 1.20
CA PRO A 297 19.10 2.91 0.74
C PRO A 297 19.01 2.43 -0.71
N THR A 298 19.88 2.94 -1.59
CA THR A 298 19.98 2.49 -2.99
C THR A 298 20.38 1.02 -3.12
N LEU A 299 21.29 0.53 -2.27
CA LEU A 299 21.71 -0.88 -2.24
C LEU A 299 20.66 -1.76 -1.56
N VAL A 300 19.97 -1.27 -0.52
CA VAL A 300 18.81 -1.99 0.06
C VAL A 300 17.70 -2.16 -0.99
N ARG A 301 17.38 -1.09 -1.73
CA ARG A 301 16.44 -1.12 -2.87
C ARG A 301 16.89 -2.10 -3.96
N GLN A 302 18.18 -2.13 -4.30
CA GLN A 302 18.73 -3.07 -5.28
C GLN A 302 18.66 -4.53 -4.80
N ALA A 303 18.95 -4.80 -3.52
CA ALA A 303 18.84 -6.13 -2.92
C ALA A 303 17.40 -6.65 -2.91
N LEU A 304 16.43 -5.78 -2.61
CA LEU A 304 15.00 -6.10 -2.68
C LEU A 304 14.55 -6.38 -4.12
N LEU A 305 14.99 -5.57 -5.09
CA LEU A 305 14.71 -5.81 -6.52
C LEU A 305 15.31 -7.12 -7.04
N ALA A 306 16.56 -7.42 -6.71
CA ALA A 306 17.22 -8.68 -7.09
C ALA A 306 16.68 -9.91 -6.32
N SER A 307 15.72 -9.73 -5.42
CA SER A 307 15.03 -10.82 -4.72
C SER A 307 13.73 -11.27 -5.40
N THR A 308 13.20 -10.52 -6.38
CA THR A 308 11.82 -10.71 -6.80
C THR A 308 11.56 -12.04 -7.51
N ARG A 309 10.37 -12.58 -7.28
CA ARG A 309 9.82 -13.80 -7.90
C ARG A 309 8.48 -13.47 -8.57
N PHE A 310 8.02 -14.33 -9.47
CA PHE A 310 6.68 -14.24 -10.10
C PHE A 310 6.38 -12.94 -10.90
N GLY A 311 7.36 -12.05 -11.07
CA GLY A 311 7.29 -10.92 -12.01
C GLY A 311 7.45 -11.37 -13.47
N PRO A 312 7.22 -10.47 -14.44
CA PRO A 312 7.41 -10.77 -15.86
C PRO A 312 8.89 -11.01 -16.18
N THR A 313 9.19 -12.11 -16.88
CA THR A 313 10.56 -12.63 -17.07
C THR A 313 11.48 -11.60 -17.73
N GLY A 314 12.45 -11.07 -16.97
CA GLY A 314 13.41 -10.07 -17.44
C GLY A 314 12.80 -8.72 -17.84
N ARG A 315 11.59 -8.39 -17.36
CA ARG A 315 10.82 -7.20 -17.74
C ARG A 315 10.20 -6.51 -16.51
N TYR A 316 9.39 -5.49 -16.77
CA TYR A 316 8.63 -4.71 -15.80
C TYR A 316 7.14 -4.76 -16.15
N ASP A 317 6.27 -4.82 -15.14
CA ASP A 317 4.81 -4.69 -15.29
C ASP A 317 4.29 -3.66 -14.28
N PRO A 318 3.60 -2.57 -14.68
CA PRO A 318 3.05 -1.56 -13.76
C PRO A 318 2.01 -2.11 -12.76
N SER A 319 1.63 -3.38 -12.87
CA SER A 319 0.75 -4.09 -11.92
C SER A 319 1.47 -4.68 -10.71
N VAL A 320 2.75 -5.05 -10.85
CA VAL A 320 3.55 -5.75 -9.81
C VAL A 320 5.03 -5.32 -9.75
N GLY A 321 5.42 -4.33 -10.56
CA GLY A 321 6.79 -3.86 -10.73
C GLY A 321 7.69 -4.94 -11.33
N PHE A 322 8.82 -5.21 -10.67
CA PHE A 322 9.72 -6.32 -11.00
C PHE A 322 9.28 -7.67 -10.38
N GLY A 323 8.11 -7.73 -9.75
CA GLY A 323 7.55 -8.94 -9.12
C GLY A 323 7.58 -8.90 -7.59
N GLU A 324 7.29 -10.06 -7.00
CA GLU A 324 7.07 -10.25 -5.57
C GLU A 324 8.37 -10.46 -4.79
N VAL A 325 8.61 -9.64 -3.77
CA VAL A 325 9.81 -9.66 -2.92
C VAL A 325 10.04 -11.02 -2.23
N ASN A 326 11.30 -11.34 -1.90
CA ASN A 326 11.65 -12.54 -1.13
C ASN A 326 12.70 -12.24 -0.05
N ALA A 327 12.40 -12.57 1.22
CA ALA A 327 13.26 -12.18 2.35
C ALA A 327 14.64 -12.85 2.33
N ALA A 328 14.70 -14.15 2.02
CA ALA A 328 15.94 -14.92 2.03
C ALA A 328 16.84 -14.64 0.81
N ALA A 329 16.26 -14.33 -0.35
CA ALA A 329 17.00 -13.87 -1.53
C ALA A 329 17.45 -12.41 -1.37
N ALA A 330 16.64 -11.54 -0.76
CA ALA A 330 17.05 -10.15 -0.51
C ALA A 330 18.25 -10.07 0.45
N LEU A 331 18.29 -10.88 1.51
CA LEU A 331 19.46 -10.98 2.39
C LEU A 331 20.70 -11.53 1.67
N ARG A 332 20.54 -12.53 0.78
CA ARG A 332 21.67 -13.06 -0.02
C ARG A 332 22.17 -12.04 -1.04
N SER A 333 21.27 -11.29 -1.69
CA SER A 333 21.64 -10.21 -2.62
C SER A 333 22.34 -9.06 -1.88
N ALA A 334 21.82 -8.64 -0.73
CA ALA A 334 22.47 -7.66 0.14
C ALA A 334 23.88 -8.09 0.54
N ALA A 335 24.07 -9.36 0.91
CA ALA A 335 25.40 -9.89 1.24
C ALA A 335 26.37 -9.82 0.04
N GLY A 336 25.91 -10.13 -1.18
CA GLY A 336 26.71 -9.97 -2.40
C GLY A 336 27.05 -8.51 -2.70
N LEU A 337 26.06 -7.61 -2.63
CA LEU A 337 26.24 -6.18 -2.86
C LEU A 337 27.14 -5.50 -1.81
N ALA A 338 27.20 -6.03 -0.59
CA ALA A 338 28.11 -5.57 0.46
C ALA A 338 29.52 -6.22 0.38
N ALA A 339 29.64 -7.39 -0.25
CA ALA A 339 30.92 -8.07 -0.45
C ALA A 339 31.71 -7.51 -1.63
N THR A 340 31.03 -6.94 -2.63
CA THR A 340 31.66 -6.11 -3.67
C THR A 340 32.08 -4.77 -3.06
N PRO A 341 33.39 -4.44 -2.97
CA PRO A 341 33.81 -3.10 -2.58
C PRO A 341 33.23 -2.09 -3.57
N GLY A 342 32.69 -0.97 -3.07
CA GLY A 342 32.25 0.12 -3.95
C GLY A 342 33.45 0.64 -4.73
N GLY A 343 33.50 0.31 -6.03
CA GLY A 343 34.71 0.45 -6.83
C GLY A 343 35.28 1.87 -6.78
N THR A 344 36.56 1.96 -6.43
CA THR A 344 37.39 3.14 -6.74
C THR A 344 37.47 3.37 -8.26
N ASP A 345 37.25 2.29 -9.02
CA ASP A 345 36.79 2.31 -10.41
C ASP A 345 35.35 2.86 -10.49
N ALA A 346 35.20 4.14 -10.13
CA ALA A 346 34.09 4.93 -10.59
C ALA A 346 34.18 4.96 -12.12
N LEU A 347 33.35 4.15 -12.78
CA LEU A 347 33.18 4.11 -14.25
C LEU A 347 33.32 5.53 -14.80
N SER A 348 34.19 5.72 -15.80
CA SER A 348 34.52 7.08 -16.21
C SER A 348 33.26 7.81 -16.68
N SER A 349 33.30 9.13 -16.73
CA SER A 349 32.15 9.91 -17.21
C SER A 349 31.74 9.57 -18.66
N ARG A 350 32.58 8.82 -19.40
CA ARG A 350 32.24 8.24 -20.71
C ARG A 350 31.52 6.90 -20.56
N ASP A 351 32.03 6.00 -19.72
CA ASP A 351 31.47 4.64 -19.54
C ASP A 351 30.08 4.67 -18.87
N ARG A 352 29.81 5.68 -18.03
CA ARG A 352 28.53 5.82 -17.31
C ARG A 352 27.31 6.17 -18.18
N PHE A 353 27.52 6.65 -19.40
CA PHE A 353 26.44 7.04 -20.32
C PHE A 353 26.45 6.24 -21.64
N GLY A 354 27.40 5.31 -21.79
CA GLY A 354 27.65 4.59 -23.03
C GLY A 354 28.46 5.40 -24.04
N THR A 355 29.12 4.69 -24.96
CA THR A 355 29.90 5.31 -26.05
C THR A 355 29.05 5.78 -27.23
N THR A 356 27.74 5.53 -27.19
CA THR A 356 26.79 6.03 -28.18
C THR A 356 26.63 7.54 -28.01
N ASP A 357 27.19 8.31 -28.94
CA ASP A 357 26.87 9.72 -29.07
C ASP A 357 25.37 9.86 -29.36
N LEU A 358 24.61 10.26 -28.34
CA LEU A 358 23.18 10.56 -28.46
C LEU A 358 23.05 11.92 -29.18
N GLY A 359 23.29 11.86 -30.50
CA GLY A 359 23.33 13.01 -31.39
C GLY A 359 22.15 13.95 -31.17
N PRO A 360 22.37 15.26 -31.32
CA PRO A 360 21.67 16.33 -30.60
C PRO A 360 20.17 16.08 -30.52
N VAL A 361 19.67 16.01 -29.29
CA VAL A 361 18.27 15.69 -28.94
C VAL A 361 17.36 16.42 -29.93
N LYS A 362 16.67 15.66 -30.78
CA LYS A 362 15.70 16.22 -31.73
C LYS A 362 14.52 16.77 -30.96
N VAL A 363 14.65 18.04 -30.56
CA VAL A 363 13.52 18.90 -30.24
C VAL A 363 12.65 18.90 -31.48
N ILE A 364 11.49 18.22 -31.39
CA ILE A 364 10.50 18.25 -32.45
C ILE A 364 9.76 19.57 -32.29
N ASP A 365 10.36 20.63 -32.83
CA ASP A 365 9.73 21.93 -32.99
C ASP A 365 8.46 21.74 -33.83
N ARG A 366 7.32 21.63 -33.13
CA ARG A 366 6.01 21.64 -33.78
C ARG A 366 5.88 23.01 -34.44
N PRO A 367 5.71 23.11 -35.77
CA PRO A 367 5.58 24.39 -36.44
C PRO A 367 4.45 25.19 -35.78
N PHE A 368 4.66 26.46 -35.49
CA PHE A 368 3.68 27.29 -34.75
C PHE A 368 2.29 27.36 -35.42
N TRP A 369 2.19 26.96 -36.69
CA TRP A 369 0.96 26.78 -37.43
C TRP A 369 0.13 25.52 -37.06
N THR A 370 0.69 24.48 -36.42
CA THR A 370 -0.03 23.22 -36.19
C THR A 370 -1.17 23.35 -35.17
N GLU A 371 -0.96 24.15 -34.12
CA GLU A 371 -1.99 24.48 -33.12
C GLU A 371 -3.19 25.21 -33.76
N PRO A 372 -3.03 26.39 -34.41
CA PRO A 372 -4.16 27.08 -35.05
C PRO A 372 -4.78 26.29 -36.21
N MET A 373 -4.02 25.44 -36.93
CA MET A 373 -4.59 24.58 -37.97
C MET A 373 -5.49 23.48 -37.36
N ALA A 374 -5.11 22.89 -36.23
CA ALA A 374 -5.97 21.95 -35.51
C ALA A 374 -7.27 22.62 -35.03
N TYR A 375 -7.18 23.83 -34.44
CA TYR A 375 -8.35 24.61 -34.06
C TYR A 375 -9.23 25.00 -35.25
N ALA A 376 -8.65 25.30 -36.42
CA ALA A 376 -9.40 25.60 -37.63
C ALA A 376 -10.19 24.36 -38.14
N VAL A 377 -9.59 23.16 -38.12
CA VAL A 377 -10.27 21.91 -38.49
C VAL A 377 -11.41 21.57 -37.53
N ILE A 378 -11.21 21.78 -36.23
CA ILE A 378 -12.26 21.62 -35.20
C ILE A 378 -13.39 22.64 -35.43
N GLY A 379 -13.06 23.89 -35.72
CA GLY A 379 -14.03 24.94 -36.04
C GLY A 379 -14.88 24.61 -37.28
N LEU A 380 -14.24 24.14 -38.37
CA LEU A 380 -14.93 23.72 -39.59
C LEU A 380 -15.84 22.50 -39.39
N THR A 381 -15.42 21.51 -38.59
CA THR A 381 -16.27 20.33 -38.31
C THR A 381 -17.47 20.66 -37.42
N VAL A 382 -17.30 21.52 -36.40
CA VAL A 382 -18.43 22.04 -35.60
C VAL A 382 -19.38 22.89 -36.45
N LEU A 383 -18.85 23.77 -37.32
CA LEU A 383 -19.66 24.58 -38.23
C LEU A 383 -20.46 23.72 -39.21
N GLY A 384 -19.82 22.70 -39.81
CA GLY A 384 -20.47 21.77 -40.73
C GLY A 384 -21.57 20.94 -40.08
N ALA A 385 -21.35 20.46 -38.85
CA ALA A 385 -22.36 19.76 -38.06
C ALA A 385 -23.55 20.69 -37.73
N GLY A 386 -23.29 21.94 -37.33
CA GLY A 386 -24.31 22.96 -37.11
C GLY A 386 -25.14 23.26 -38.37
N LEU A 387 -24.49 23.35 -39.53
CA LEU A 387 -25.15 23.57 -40.81
C LEU A 387 -26.05 22.38 -41.20
N ALA A 388 -25.60 21.14 -40.98
CA ALA A 388 -26.38 19.93 -41.24
C ALA A 388 -27.62 19.82 -40.35
N VAL A 389 -27.50 20.15 -39.06
CA VAL A 389 -28.65 20.24 -38.14
C VAL A 389 -29.63 21.32 -38.59
N LEU A 390 -29.14 22.51 -38.96
CA LEU A 390 -29.99 23.60 -39.47
C LEU A 390 -30.74 23.19 -40.74
N LEU A 391 -30.05 22.54 -41.70
CA LEU A 391 -30.65 22.03 -42.93
C LEU A 391 -31.75 21.01 -42.64
N THR A 392 -31.51 20.09 -41.70
CA THR A 392 -32.48 19.10 -41.25
C THR A 392 -33.73 19.76 -40.65
N VAL A 393 -33.56 20.77 -39.80
CA VAL A 393 -34.68 21.53 -39.20
C VAL A 393 -35.47 22.30 -40.28
N VAL A 394 -34.80 22.90 -41.27
CA VAL A 394 -35.46 23.59 -42.39
C VAL A 394 -36.27 22.60 -43.24
N LEU A 395 -35.70 21.45 -43.59
CA LEU A 395 -36.40 20.41 -44.35
C LEU A 395 -37.60 19.84 -43.58
N PHE A 396 -37.46 19.60 -42.27
CA PHE A 396 -38.55 19.13 -41.40
C PHE A 396 -39.66 20.18 -41.17
N ARG A 397 -39.33 21.47 -41.21
CA ARG A 397 -40.34 22.54 -41.25
C ARG A 397 -41.05 22.60 -42.60
N ARG A 398 -40.33 22.43 -43.71
CA ARG A 398 -40.90 22.43 -45.06
C ARG A 398 -41.85 21.25 -45.30
N SER A 399 -41.51 20.05 -44.82
CA SER A 399 -42.40 18.88 -44.94
C SER A 399 -43.69 19.02 -44.13
N ARG A 400 -43.65 19.67 -42.96
CA ARG A 400 -44.85 20.00 -42.18
C ARG A 400 -45.76 21.03 -42.83
N GLN A 401 -45.23 21.93 -43.67
CA GLN A 401 -46.04 22.91 -44.41
C GLN A 401 -46.80 22.30 -45.60
N GLY A 402 -46.47 21.07 -46.03
CA GLY A 402 -47.14 20.38 -47.13
C GLY A 402 -48.28 19.44 -46.73
N LEU A 403 -48.72 19.43 -45.46
CA LEU A 403 -49.63 18.40 -44.92
C LEU A 403 -50.96 18.93 -44.32
N PHE A 404 -51.27 20.22 -44.45
CA PHE A 404 -52.48 20.82 -43.85
C PHE A 404 -53.36 21.67 -44.78
N ASP A 405 -53.11 21.67 -46.09
CA ASP A 405 -54.00 22.28 -47.11
C ASP A 405 -54.82 21.20 -47.85
N GLY A 406 -55.80 20.62 -47.16
CA GLY A 406 -56.76 19.67 -47.73
C GLY A 406 -58.14 19.81 -47.08
N PRO A 407 -59.23 20.03 -47.84
CA PRO A 407 -60.54 20.27 -47.27
C PRO A 407 -61.14 19.00 -46.63
N LEU A 408 -61.76 19.16 -45.46
CA LEU A 408 -62.40 18.07 -44.73
C LEU A 408 -63.66 17.57 -45.47
N PRO A 409 -63.81 16.26 -45.71
CA PRO A 409 -65.04 15.71 -46.28
C PRO A 409 -66.18 15.71 -45.25
N VAL A 410 -67.34 16.23 -45.65
CA VAL A 410 -68.56 16.22 -44.82
C VAL A 410 -69.18 14.82 -44.82
N ALA A 411 -69.30 14.21 -43.64
CA ALA A 411 -69.97 12.92 -43.49
C ALA A 411 -71.51 13.09 -43.43
N GLY A 412 -72.20 12.65 -44.49
CA GLY A 412 -73.65 12.50 -44.49
C GLY A 412 -74.13 11.21 -43.79
N PRO A 413 -75.41 11.11 -43.40
CA PRO A 413 -75.94 9.98 -42.64
C PRO A 413 -76.27 8.76 -43.53
N VAL A 414 -76.03 7.56 -42.99
CA VAL A 414 -76.41 6.24 -43.55
C VAL A 414 -76.74 5.27 -42.40
N PRO A 415 -77.52 4.19 -42.63
CA PRO A 415 -78.58 3.80 -41.69
C PRO A 415 -78.26 2.63 -40.76
N ALA A 416 -79.15 2.39 -39.80
CA ALA A 416 -79.11 1.22 -38.93
C ALA A 416 -79.37 -0.10 -39.70
N GLY A 417 -78.56 -1.11 -39.41
CA GLY A 417 -78.72 -2.51 -39.83
C GLY A 417 -78.59 -3.47 -38.63
N PRO A 418 -79.07 -4.72 -38.73
CA PRO A 418 -79.25 -5.60 -37.58
C PRO A 418 -77.94 -6.21 -37.04
N PRO A 419 -77.88 -6.56 -35.73
CA PRO A 419 -76.69 -7.15 -35.12
C PRO A 419 -76.53 -8.66 -35.46
N PRO A 420 -75.30 -9.14 -35.73
CA PRO A 420 -75.00 -10.57 -35.79
C PRO A 420 -74.92 -11.20 -34.38
N PRO A 421 -75.09 -12.53 -34.25
CA PRO A 421 -75.31 -13.19 -32.96
C PRO A 421 -74.03 -13.43 -32.15
N LEU A 422 -74.21 -13.49 -30.81
CA LEU A 422 -73.18 -13.95 -29.87
C LEU A 422 -73.10 -15.49 -29.88
N PHE A 423 -71.98 -16.03 -30.37
CA PHE A 423 -71.60 -17.42 -30.12
C PHE A 423 -70.34 -17.47 -29.26
N PHE A 424 -70.44 -18.17 -28.11
CA PHE A 424 -69.31 -18.52 -27.26
C PHE A 424 -68.73 -19.85 -27.74
N ASP A 425 -67.42 -19.90 -28.02
CA ASP A 425 -66.69 -21.16 -28.20
C ASP A 425 -65.94 -21.50 -26.89
N PRO A 426 -66.31 -22.57 -26.17
CA PRO A 426 -65.63 -22.96 -24.93
C PRO A 426 -64.25 -23.62 -25.10
N SER A 427 -63.77 -23.82 -26.33
CA SER A 427 -62.62 -24.71 -26.63
C SER A 427 -61.30 -24.03 -26.99
N ALA A 428 -61.24 -22.69 -27.04
CA ALA A 428 -60.04 -21.94 -27.42
C ALA A 428 -58.95 -21.94 -26.31
N PRO A 429 -57.68 -22.29 -26.61
CA PRO A 429 -56.61 -22.34 -25.61
C PRO A 429 -56.12 -20.94 -25.18
N PRO A 430 -55.57 -20.80 -23.95
CA PRO A 430 -55.15 -19.52 -23.40
C PRO A 430 -53.92 -18.94 -24.12
N ARG A 431 -53.95 -17.62 -24.39
CA ARG A 431 -52.84 -16.90 -25.02
C ARG A 431 -51.64 -16.76 -24.06
N PRO A 432 -50.39 -16.98 -24.51
CA PRO A 432 -49.21 -16.84 -23.66
C PRO A 432 -48.92 -15.37 -23.30
N ARG A 433 -48.25 -15.14 -22.17
CA ARG A 433 -47.78 -13.82 -21.73
C ARG A 433 -46.48 -13.44 -22.44
N LEU A 434 -46.30 -12.15 -22.71
CA LEU A 434 -45.06 -11.58 -23.23
C LEU A 434 -43.93 -11.69 -22.20
N THR A 435 -42.77 -12.19 -22.64
CA THR A 435 -41.48 -12.10 -21.96
C THR A 435 -40.58 -11.09 -22.67
N ALA A 436 -39.63 -10.49 -21.95
CA ALA A 436 -38.67 -9.53 -22.51
C ALA A 436 -37.57 -10.25 -23.33
N PRO A 437 -37.02 -9.61 -24.38
CA PRO A 437 -36.04 -10.24 -25.26
C PRO A 437 -34.66 -10.40 -24.60
N THR A 438 -34.08 -11.59 -24.76
CA THR A 438 -32.65 -11.83 -24.58
C THR A 438 -31.86 -11.30 -25.77
N PHE A 439 -30.65 -10.77 -25.53
CA PHE A 439 -29.74 -10.30 -26.57
C PHE A 439 -28.64 -11.34 -26.78
N GLU A 440 -28.57 -11.93 -27.97
CA GLU A 440 -27.53 -12.89 -28.35
C GLU A 440 -26.22 -12.17 -28.74
N ARG A 441 -25.11 -12.93 -28.74
CA ARG A 441 -23.77 -12.43 -29.03
C ARG A 441 -23.36 -12.90 -30.44
N PRO A 442 -22.85 -12.04 -31.33
CA PRO A 442 -22.44 -12.47 -32.67
C PRO A 442 -21.26 -13.45 -32.66
N ASP A 443 -21.20 -14.31 -33.68
CA ASP A 443 -20.08 -15.21 -33.95
C ASP A 443 -18.88 -14.49 -34.59
N ASP A 444 -17.77 -14.39 -33.86
CA ASP A 444 -16.48 -13.98 -34.43
C ASP A 444 -15.77 -15.17 -35.07
N SER A 445 -15.89 -15.31 -36.39
CA SER A 445 -15.15 -16.30 -37.19
C SER A 445 -14.01 -15.64 -37.98
N TRP A 446 -12.78 -16.08 -37.74
CA TRP A 446 -11.60 -15.69 -38.52
C TRP A 446 -10.64 -16.88 -38.70
N PRO A 447 -10.14 -17.17 -39.91
CA PRO A 447 -9.35 -18.37 -40.17
C PRO A 447 -7.84 -18.18 -39.93
N GLY A 448 -7.17 -19.22 -39.43
CA GLY A 448 -5.72 -19.40 -39.63
C GLY A 448 -4.82 -19.50 -38.40
N ALA A 449 -4.90 -20.59 -37.64
CA ALA A 449 -3.81 -21.07 -36.78
C ALA A 449 -3.88 -22.61 -36.62
N PRO A 450 -2.74 -23.34 -36.59
CA PRO A 450 -2.73 -24.80 -36.55
C PRO A 450 -2.95 -25.38 -35.14
N THR A 451 -3.63 -26.53 -35.07
CA THR A 451 -3.97 -27.24 -33.83
C THR A 451 -2.83 -28.13 -33.30
N PRO A 452 -2.43 -28.04 -32.02
CA PRO A 452 -1.65 -29.08 -31.35
C PRO A 452 -2.53 -30.30 -30.99
N PRO A 453 -1.96 -31.50 -30.80
CA PRO A 453 -2.71 -32.72 -30.51
C PRO A 453 -3.30 -32.74 -29.08
N GLY A 454 -4.40 -33.47 -28.91
CA GLY A 454 -5.20 -33.45 -27.68
C GLY A 454 -4.72 -34.38 -26.55
N HIS A 455 -5.20 -34.09 -25.33
CA HIS A 455 -5.13 -34.95 -24.16
C HIS A 455 -6.55 -35.35 -23.70
N PRO A 456 -6.73 -36.52 -23.06
CA PRO A 456 -8.06 -37.05 -22.73
C PRO A 456 -8.77 -36.28 -21.60
N ALA A 457 -10.10 -36.41 -21.56
CA ALA A 457 -10.96 -35.70 -20.63
C ALA A 457 -10.76 -36.10 -19.14
N PRO A 458 -10.91 -35.16 -18.19
CA PRO A 458 -10.92 -35.48 -16.76
C PRO A 458 -12.22 -36.19 -16.36
N VAL A 459 -12.09 -37.17 -15.45
CA VAL A 459 -13.23 -37.93 -14.91
C VAL A 459 -14.05 -37.06 -13.96
N ALA A 460 -15.38 -37.18 -13.99
CA ALA A 460 -16.27 -36.45 -13.10
C ALA A 460 -16.11 -36.89 -11.63
N ALA A 461 -15.95 -35.92 -10.73
CA ALA A 461 -16.06 -36.09 -9.29
C ALA A 461 -17.29 -35.30 -8.79
N ALA A 462 -18.10 -35.91 -7.92
CA ALA A 462 -19.41 -35.37 -7.55
C ALA A 462 -19.32 -34.16 -6.60
N ALA A 463 -20.17 -33.16 -6.83
CA ALA A 463 -20.33 -32.02 -5.93
C ALA A 463 -21.28 -32.36 -4.77
N GLY A 464 -20.80 -32.17 -3.54
CA GLY A 464 -21.65 -32.13 -2.34
C GLY A 464 -22.33 -30.76 -2.16
N PRO A 465 -23.47 -30.68 -1.46
CA PRO A 465 -24.22 -29.43 -1.30
C PRO A 465 -23.54 -28.45 -0.33
N TRP A 466 -23.62 -27.16 -0.67
CA TRP A 466 -23.17 -26.05 0.19
C TRP A 466 -24.31 -25.58 1.13
N PRO A 467 -24.02 -25.17 2.37
CA PRO A 467 -24.99 -24.53 3.25
C PRO A 467 -25.28 -23.06 2.81
N PRO A 468 -26.47 -22.52 3.09
CA PRO A 468 -26.88 -21.19 2.62
C PRO A 468 -26.25 -20.03 3.40
N ALA A 469 -26.16 -18.87 2.74
CA ALA A 469 -25.67 -17.63 3.33
C ALA A 469 -26.69 -16.97 4.28
N ALA A 470 -26.21 -16.29 5.32
CA ALA A 470 -27.05 -15.49 6.22
C ALA A 470 -27.31 -14.06 5.66
N PRO A 471 -28.49 -13.48 5.87
CA PRO A 471 -28.87 -12.18 5.29
C PRO A 471 -28.30 -10.98 6.06
N ALA A 472 -28.15 -9.86 5.35
CA ALA A 472 -27.83 -8.56 5.96
C ALA A 472 -29.05 -7.97 6.69
N MET A 473 -28.82 -7.33 7.84
CA MET A 473 -29.83 -6.59 8.59
C MET A 473 -29.51 -5.10 8.59
N ALA A 474 -30.42 -4.28 8.04
CA ALA A 474 -30.41 -2.84 8.25
C ALA A 474 -31.10 -2.50 9.58
N SER A 475 -30.72 -1.40 10.23
CA SER A 475 -31.36 -0.89 11.44
C SER A 475 -31.76 0.57 11.30
N ALA A 476 -32.98 0.88 11.74
CA ALA A 476 -33.50 2.23 11.90
C ALA A 476 -34.53 2.21 13.05
N GLY A 477 -34.53 3.25 13.91
CA GLY A 477 -35.50 3.39 15.00
C GLY A 477 -34.92 3.84 16.33
N GLU A 478 -34.98 5.15 16.60
CA GLU A 478 -35.18 5.72 17.95
C GLU A 478 -36.61 5.40 18.45
N PRO A 479 -36.99 5.53 19.74
CA PRO A 479 -36.78 6.72 20.61
C PRO A 479 -36.65 6.38 22.14
N PRO A 480 -36.99 7.25 23.13
CA PRO A 480 -36.46 8.60 23.41
C PRO A 480 -35.98 8.82 24.89
N ASN A 481 -35.23 9.91 25.09
CA ASN A 481 -35.13 10.80 26.28
C ASN A 481 -35.43 10.30 27.72
N GLY A 482 -34.43 10.46 28.61
CA GLY A 482 -34.61 10.59 30.07
C GLY A 482 -33.47 11.42 30.71
N ARG A 483 -33.77 12.27 31.71
CA ARG A 483 -32.79 13.11 32.45
C ARG A 483 -32.55 12.60 33.90
N PRO A 484 -31.42 12.95 34.57
CA PRO A 484 -30.87 12.15 35.68
C PRO A 484 -30.98 12.73 37.11
N GLY A 485 -30.79 11.85 38.10
CA GLY A 485 -30.48 12.15 39.52
C GLY A 485 -31.45 11.52 40.54
N PRO A 486 -31.10 11.39 41.85
CA PRO A 486 -29.84 11.71 42.54
C PRO A 486 -29.17 10.45 43.20
N SER A 487 -28.46 10.61 44.33
CA SER A 487 -27.37 9.71 44.79
C SER A 487 -27.62 8.90 46.09
N ALA A 488 -26.88 7.78 46.22
CA ALA A 488 -26.49 7.08 47.49
C ALA A 488 -27.62 6.30 48.25
N PRO A 489 -27.31 5.36 49.19
CA PRO A 489 -26.01 5.01 49.83
C PRO A 489 -25.59 3.52 49.77
N ARG A 490 -24.45 3.18 50.44
CA ARG A 490 -23.88 1.82 50.62
C ARG A 490 -24.11 1.26 52.05
N PRO A 491 -24.18 -0.08 52.23
CA PRO A 491 -23.86 -0.78 53.47
C PRO A 491 -22.40 -1.33 53.52
N PRO A 492 -21.87 -1.80 54.68
CA PRO A 492 -20.41 -1.92 54.92
C PRO A 492 -19.85 -3.31 55.37
N GLY A 493 -18.52 -3.43 55.39
CA GLY A 493 -17.74 -4.53 56.03
C GLY A 493 -17.12 -5.54 55.05
N ALA A 494 -15.88 -6.04 55.20
CA ALA A 494 -14.82 -5.74 56.18
C ALA A 494 -13.40 -5.92 55.52
N PRO A 495 -12.26 -6.05 56.24
CA PRO A 495 -11.13 -5.11 56.13
C PRO A 495 -9.95 -5.52 55.22
N PRO A 496 -9.09 -4.56 54.80
CA PRO A 496 -7.79 -4.84 54.19
C PRO A 496 -6.65 -5.06 55.22
N PRO A 497 -5.64 -5.89 54.92
CA PRO A 497 -4.42 -6.00 55.73
C PRO A 497 -3.45 -4.82 55.50
N SER A 498 -2.55 -4.55 56.45
CA SER A 498 -1.62 -3.41 56.34
C SER A 498 -0.27 -3.59 57.04
N TRP A 499 0.74 -2.88 56.51
CA TRP A 499 2.06 -2.53 57.08
C TRP A 499 3.11 -3.62 57.36
N HIS A 500 4.24 -3.53 56.63
CA HIS A 500 5.58 -3.59 57.24
C HIS A 500 6.63 -2.78 56.44
N GLN A 501 7.11 -1.71 57.07
CA GLN A 501 8.40 -1.01 56.89
C GLN A 501 8.70 -0.35 58.26
N PRO A 502 9.96 -0.23 58.72
CA PRO A 502 10.87 0.85 58.29
C PRO A 502 12.36 0.37 58.37
N PRO A 503 13.42 1.21 58.58
CA PRO A 503 13.55 2.67 58.50
C PRO A 503 14.78 3.21 57.72
N ARG A 504 14.78 4.52 57.40
CA ARG A 504 15.87 5.48 57.74
C ARG A 504 15.51 6.92 57.32
N THR A 505 15.84 7.88 58.18
CA THR A 505 15.68 9.35 58.04
C THR A 505 16.72 10.04 58.98
N PRO A 506 16.80 11.38 59.07
CA PRO A 506 17.40 12.33 58.12
C PRO A 506 18.39 13.27 58.89
N PRO A 507 18.45 14.62 58.74
CA PRO A 507 18.35 15.51 57.56
C PRO A 507 19.60 16.42 57.38
N GLY A 508 19.60 17.28 56.36
CA GLY A 508 20.49 18.45 56.24
C GLY A 508 19.89 19.50 55.30
N SER A 509 19.77 20.75 55.76
CA SER A 509 19.21 21.94 55.07
C SER A 509 19.85 23.21 55.72
N PRO A 510 19.56 24.48 55.36
CA PRO A 510 18.54 25.07 54.46
C PRO A 510 19.20 25.67 53.18
N GLN A 511 18.76 26.71 52.43
CA GLN A 511 17.65 27.72 52.39
C GLN A 511 17.60 28.24 50.91
N GLU A 512 16.75 29.15 50.37
CA GLU A 512 15.59 29.96 50.78
C GLU A 512 14.72 30.25 49.51
N ARG A 513 13.83 31.26 49.57
CA ARG A 513 13.00 31.85 48.49
C ARG A 513 13.04 33.41 48.60
N PRO A 514 12.06 34.23 48.14
CA PRO A 514 10.95 34.04 47.17
C PRO A 514 10.76 35.21 46.15
N HIS A 515 9.69 35.13 45.34
CA HIS A 515 9.03 36.21 44.57
C HIS A 515 9.71 36.73 43.28
N ALA A 516 9.02 37.32 42.30
CA ALA A 516 7.60 37.19 41.85
C ALA A 516 7.39 37.94 40.50
N SER A 517 6.16 37.81 39.97
CA SER A 517 5.46 38.74 39.05
C SER A 517 5.77 38.70 37.54
N GLN A 518 4.85 39.34 36.80
CA GLN A 518 4.68 39.33 35.35
C GLN A 518 5.41 40.53 34.72
N GLY A 519 5.88 40.42 33.48
CA GLY A 519 6.48 41.56 32.78
C GLY A 519 6.62 41.34 31.27
N SER A 520 6.08 42.28 30.50
CA SER A 520 6.19 42.48 29.05
C SER A 520 7.54 42.14 28.40
N TRP A 521 7.49 41.49 27.23
CA TRP A 521 8.57 41.50 26.24
C TRP A 521 8.70 42.89 25.58
N PRO A 522 9.92 43.45 25.47
CA PRO A 522 10.24 44.51 24.51
C PRO A 522 10.91 43.93 23.25
N GLU A 523 10.67 44.57 22.10
CA GLU A 523 11.34 44.24 20.84
C GLU A 523 12.78 44.82 20.80
N ALA A 524 13.71 44.08 20.20
CA ALA A 524 15.10 44.46 19.93
C ALA A 524 15.58 43.66 18.69
N PRO A 525 16.51 44.18 17.88
CA PRO A 525 16.18 44.39 16.46
C PRO A 525 16.96 43.52 15.46
N ASP A 526 16.66 43.73 14.17
CA ASP A 526 17.36 43.18 13.01
C ASP A 526 18.89 43.22 13.16
N ALA A 527 19.52 42.04 13.17
CA ALA A 527 20.95 41.85 13.04
C ALA A 527 21.20 40.74 12.02
N ARG A 528 21.47 41.12 10.76
CA ARG A 528 21.88 40.18 9.72
C ARG A 528 23.34 39.77 9.96
N PRO A 529 23.67 38.47 10.11
CA PRO A 529 25.05 38.02 10.02
C PRO A 529 25.46 38.02 8.54
N GLU A 530 26.33 38.95 8.15
CA GLU A 530 27.03 38.86 6.87
C GLU A 530 27.96 37.64 6.91
N PHE A 531 27.84 36.75 5.93
CA PHE A 531 28.63 35.52 5.88
C PHE A 531 29.88 35.76 5.03
N GLU A 532 30.96 36.17 5.69
CA GLU A 532 32.24 36.43 5.07
C GLU A 532 32.82 35.14 4.47
N ALA A 533 33.16 35.16 3.19
CA ALA A 533 33.64 33.97 2.47
C ALA A 533 35.17 33.82 2.68
N PRO A 534 35.68 32.62 2.97
CA PRO A 534 37.11 32.42 3.20
C PRO A 534 37.91 32.56 1.91
N ASP A 535 39.03 33.29 1.98
CA ASP A 535 39.95 33.49 0.86
C ASP A 535 40.47 32.17 0.26
N ILE A 536 40.37 32.05 -1.05
CA ILE A 536 40.94 30.94 -1.83
C ILE A 536 42.23 31.45 -2.50
N PRO A 537 43.42 30.93 -2.15
CA PRO A 537 44.65 31.34 -2.81
C PRO A 537 44.67 30.89 -4.28
N PRO A 538 45.20 31.71 -5.21
CA PRO A 538 45.21 31.39 -6.63
C PRO A 538 46.08 30.17 -6.93
N GLY A 539 45.48 29.15 -7.53
CA GLY A 539 46.20 27.98 -8.05
C GLY A 539 47.11 28.34 -9.25
N PRO A 540 48.16 27.54 -9.51
CA PRO A 540 49.09 27.80 -10.61
C PRO A 540 48.40 27.73 -11.98
N GLN A 541 48.77 28.64 -12.88
CA GLN A 541 48.29 28.61 -14.26
C GLN A 541 48.86 27.39 -14.99
N VAL A 542 48.01 26.63 -15.67
CA VAL A 542 48.40 25.49 -16.49
C VAL A 542 48.27 25.89 -17.96
N SER A 543 49.40 25.98 -18.66
CA SER A 543 49.47 26.22 -20.10
C SER A 543 48.82 25.07 -20.89
N PRO A 544 48.24 25.32 -22.09
CA PRO A 544 47.78 24.25 -22.97
C PRO A 544 48.97 23.39 -23.44
N PRO A 545 48.81 22.06 -23.57
CA PRO A 545 49.89 21.17 -23.97
C PRO A 545 50.27 21.35 -25.45
N GLU A 546 51.57 21.33 -25.73
CA GLU A 546 52.12 21.36 -27.08
C GLU A 546 51.85 20.04 -27.83
N GLY A 547 51.72 20.11 -29.15
CA GLY A 547 51.53 18.93 -30.00
C GLY A 547 52.82 18.12 -30.15
N PRO A 548 52.73 16.78 -30.34
CA PRO A 548 53.91 15.92 -30.47
C PRO A 548 54.71 16.25 -31.74
N PRO A 549 56.05 16.19 -31.70
CA PRO A 549 56.91 16.49 -32.84
C PRO A 549 56.79 15.40 -33.93
N ARG A 550 57.02 15.81 -35.19
CA ARG A 550 57.19 14.88 -36.31
C ARG A 550 58.56 14.22 -36.23
N SER A 551 58.60 12.89 -36.18
CA SER A 551 59.80 12.10 -36.50
C SER A 551 59.73 11.63 -37.96
N GLU A 552 60.85 11.73 -38.67
CA GLU A 552 60.96 11.30 -40.06
C GLU A 552 61.21 9.76 -40.17
N GLY A 553 61.46 9.26 -41.38
CA GLY A 553 61.50 7.82 -41.69
C GLY A 553 62.68 7.03 -41.09
N PRO A 554 62.83 5.76 -41.50
CA PRO A 554 63.26 5.52 -42.88
C PRO A 554 62.40 4.50 -43.68
N GLU A 555 62.80 4.31 -44.93
CA GLU A 555 62.13 3.51 -45.96
C GLU A 555 62.22 1.98 -45.73
N THR A 556 61.22 1.24 -46.22
CA THR A 556 61.42 0.01 -47.01
C THR A 556 60.14 -0.35 -47.79
N SER A 557 60.32 -0.71 -49.06
CA SER A 557 59.38 -1.38 -49.97
C SER A 557 60.22 -2.38 -50.80
N PRO A 558 59.66 -3.30 -51.62
CA PRO A 558 58.26 -3.54 -52.04
C PRO A 558 57.67 -4.82 -51.36
N GLU A 559 56.64 -5.58 -51.79
CA GLU A 559 55.70 -5.67 -52.95
C GLU A 559 54.38 -6.31 -52.41
N GLY A 560 53.15 -6.16 -52.93
CA GLY A 560 52.58 -5.40 -54.06
C GLY A 560 51.16 -5.92 -54.43
N ARG A 561 50.90 -6.24 -55.72
CA ARG A 561 49.64 -6.81 -56.30
C ARG A 561 48.28 -6.31 -55.72
N ARG A 562 47.64 -5.39 -56.46
CA ARG A 562 46.17 -5.41 -56.68
C ARG A 562 45.85 -6.42 -57.82
N PRO A 563 44.61 -6.94 -57.96
CA PRO A 563 43.45 -6.19 -58.48
C PRO A 563 42.26 -6.19 -57.49
N SER A 564 41.32 -5.24 -57.44
CA SER A 564 40.56 -4.50 -58.48
C SER A 564 39.50 -5.35 -59.22
N PHE A 565 38.22 -5.21 -58.86
CA PHE A 565 37.09 -5.02 -59.80
C PHE A 565 35.80 -4.59 -59.05
N GLU A 566 34.79 -4.15 -59.80
CA GLU A 566 33.64 -3.36 -59.34
C GLU A 566 32.34 -4.16 -59.11
N PRO A 567 31.37 -3.61 -58.35
CA PRO A 567 29.97 -4.09 -58.26
C PRO A 567 29.03 -3.29 -59.21
N PRO A 568 27.70 -3.53 -59.23
CA PRO A 568 26.91 -4.75 -58.98
C PRO A 568 26.01 -5.11 -60.20
N SER A 569 25.11 -6.09 -60.01
CA SER A 569 23.86 -6.25 -60.77
C SER A 569 22.73 -6.69 -59.83
#